data_AF-A0A0T5NPY5-F1
#
_entry.id   AF-A0A0T5NPY5-F1
#
_cell.length_a   1.000
_cell.length_b   1.000
_cell.length_c   1.000
_cell.angle_alpha   90.00
_cell.angle_beta   90.00
_cell.angle_gamma   90.00
#
_symmetry.space_group_name_H-M   'P 1'
#
loop_
_entity.id
_entity.type
_entity.pdbx_description
1 polymer ?
#
loop_
_entity_poly.entity_id
_entity_poly.type
_entity_poly.pdbx_seq_one_letter_code
_entity_poly.pdbx_strand_id
1 'polypeptide(L)'
;MEFVVAVFGGLIGALLGFLVQVFLSVRSSEVSAISDQIADLKRIEQFAIQYWLADKHDPQLNKELATKLRGAIMASSSFEEIGPQVLGCRFSKYSDLVLELDDIVTGGDFEDDLKDVDPARVVAAMRVTGELVSHLRVCRKFVYLWR
;
A
#
# COMPACT_ATOMS: atom_id res chain seq x y z
N MET A 1 -18.68 -17.82 -50.20
CA MET A 1 -18.05 -16.60 -49.61
C MET A 1 -18.62 -16.27 -48.24
N GLU A 2 -19.94 -16.34 -48.04
CA GLU A 2 -20.61 -15.97 -46.77
C GLU A 2 -20.11 -16.73 -45.53
N PHE A 3 -19.86 -18.04 -45.64
CA PHE A 3 -19.33 -18.85 -44.55
C PHE A 3 -17.94 -18.38 -44.06
N VAL A 4 -17.07 -17.99 -44.99
CA VAL A 4 -15.72 -17.50 -44.68
C VAL A 4 -15.81 -16.17 -43.93
N VAL A 5 -16.67 -15.26 -44.40
CA VAL A 5 -16.89 -13.96 -43.73
C VAL A 5 -17.43 -14.14 -42.31
N ALA A 6 -18.34 -15.10 -42.09
CA ALA A 6 -18.87 -15.40 -40.76
C ALA A 6 -17.80 -15.96 -39.80
N VAL A 7 -16.95 -16.88 -40.27
CA VAL A 7 -15.86 -17.45 -39.46
C VAL A 7 -14.81 -16.39 -39.11
N PHE A 8 -14.39 -15.58 -40.09
CA PHE A 8 -13.45 -14.48 -39.83
C PHE A 8 -14.04 -13.41 -38.91
N GLY A 9 -15.32 -13.06 -39.07
CA GLY A 9 -16.02 -12.13 -38.16
C GLY A 9 -16.08 -12.65 -36.72
N GLY A 10 -16.36 -13.95 -36.54
CA GLY A 10 -16.35 -14.60 -35.23
C GLY A 10 -14.97 -14.59 -34.56
N LEU A 11 -13.91 -14.85 -35.33
CA LEU A 11 -12.53 -14.83 -34.83
C LEU A 11 -12.09 -13.42 -34.41
N ILE A 12 -12.43 -12.39 -35.19
CA ILE A 12 -12.15 -11.00 -34.84
C ILE A 12 -12.91 -10.60 -33.57
N GLY A 13 -14.18 -10.99 -33.46
CA GLY A 13 -14.98 -10.75 -32.25
C GLY A 13 -14.39 -11.42 -31.02
N ALA A 14 -13.95 -12.68 -31.13
CA ALA A 14 -13.31 -13.42 -30.05
C ALA A 14 -11.97 -12.78 -29.64
N LEU A 15 -11.16 -12.34 -30.61
CA LEU A 15 -9.88 -11.68 -30.35
C LEU A 15 -10.09 -10.34 -29.63
N LEU A 16 -11.04 -9.52 -30.08
CA LEU A 16 -11.39 -8.26 -29.43
C LEU A 16 -11.91 -8.49 -28.01
N GLY A 17 -12.78 -9.48 -27.82
CA GLY A 17 -13.28 -9.85 -26.49
C GLY A 17 -12.16 -10.27 -25.53
N PHE A 18 -11.22 -11.09 -26.01
CA PHE A 18 -10.06 -11.51 -25.23
C PHE A 18 -9.18 -10.32 -24.83
N LEU A 19 -8.88 -9.41 -25.77
CA LEU A 19 -8.07 -8.21 -25.47
C LEU A 19 -8.73 -7.30 -24.42
N VAL A 20 -10.04 -7.09 -24.52
CA VAL A 20 -10.81 -6.32 -23.53
C VAL A 20 -10.75 -7.00 -22.15
N GLN A 21 -10.92 -8.33 -22.10
CA GLN A 21 -10.87 -9.08 -20.85
C GLN A 21 -9.50 -8.99 -20.17
N VAL A 22 -8.42 -9.16 -20.94
CA VAL A 22 -7.04 -9.03 -20.42
C VAL A 22 -6.81 -7.62 -19.88
N PHE A 23 -7.23 -6.60 -20.63
CA PHE A 23 -7.09 -5.20 -20.20
C PHE A 23 -7.82 -4.94 -18.87
N LEU A 24 -9.08 -5.37 -18.74
CA LEU A 24 -9.85 -5.19 -17.50
C LEU A 24 -9.24 -5.98 -16.33
N SER A 25 -8.72 -7.18 -16.59
CA SER A 25 -8.07 -8.01 -15.56
C SER A 25 -6.83 -7.33 -14.98
N VAL A 26 -5.96 -6.76 -15.82
CA VAL A 26 -4.77 -6.03 -15.39
C VAL A 26 -5.16 -4.82 -14.53
N ARG A 27 -6.13 -4.02 -14.97
CA ARG A 27 -6.62 -2.86 -14.21
C ARG A 27 -7.19 -3.23 -12.85
N SER A 28 -7.95 -4.32 -12.80
CA SER A 28 -8.50 -4.85 -11.55
C SER A 28 -7.38 -5.24 -10.58
N SER A 29 -6.32 -5.90 -11.08
CA SER A 29 -5.16 -6.27 -10.28
C SER A 29 -4.39 -5.05 -9.74
N GLU A 30 -4.15 -4.03 -10.56
CA GLU A 30 -3.50 -2.77 -10.13
C GLU A 30 -4.33 -2.08 -9.01
N VAL A 31 -5.65 -2.01 -9.17
CA VAL A 31 -6.56 -1.41 -8.18
C VAL A 31 -6.59 -2.21 -6.87
N SER A 32 -6.54 -3.54 -6.95
CA SER A 32 -6.46 -4.41 -5.78
C SER A 32 -5.17 -4.13 -5.02
N ALA A 33 -4.03 -4.15 -5.70
CA ALA A 33 -2.73 -3.89 -5.08
C ALA A 33 -2.67 -2.55 -4.34
N ILE A 34 -3.23 -1.48 -4.92
CA ILE A 34 -3.33 -0.18 -4.23
C ILE A 34 -4.23 -0.27 -2.99
N SER A 35 -5.33 -1.02 -3.06
CA SER A 35 -6.27 -1.13 -1.96
C SER A 35 -5.71 -1.97 -0.80
N ASP A 36 -4.95 -3.02 -1.12
CA ASP A 36 -4.22 -3.84 -0.17
C ASP A 36 -3.13 -3.01 0.53
N GLN A 37 -2.35 -2.24 -0.23
CA GLN A 37 -1.35 -1.33 0.34
C GLN A 37 -1.97 -0.28 1.27
N ILE A 38 -3.14 0.28 0.92
CA ILE A 38 -3.87 1.19 1.81
C ILE A 38 -4.27 0.50 3.12
N ALA A 39 -4.64 -0.79 3.07
CA ALA A 39 -5.00 -1.55 4.26
C ALA A 39 -3.77 -1.81 5.14
N ASP A 40 -2.63 -2.15 4.55
CA ASP A 40 -1.39 -2.37 5.29
C ASP A 40 -0.87 -1.09 5.94
N LEU A 41 -0.92 0.06 5.25
CA LEU A 41 -0.56 1.36 5.84
C LEU A 41 -1.43 1.71 7.05
N LYS A 42 -2.73 1.44 6.99
CA LYS A 42 -3.62 1.64 8.15
C LYS A 42 -3.30 0.69 9.30
N ARG A 43 -2.85 -0.53 9.00
CA ARG A 43 -2.43 -1.49 10.03
C ARG A 43 -1.14 -1.00 10.70
N ILE A 44 -0.19 -0.45 9.94
CA ILE A 44 1.02 0.19 10.48
C ILE A 44 0.63 1.35 11.40
N GLU A 45 -0.25 2.25 10.96
CA GLU A 45 -0.76 3.36 11.80
C GLU A 45 -1.37 2.86 13.11
N GLN A 46 -2.22 1.83 13.05
CA GLN A 46 -2.84 1.24 14.24
C GLN A 46 -1.82 0.65 15.21
N PHE A 47 -0.82 -0.07 14.70
CA PHE A 47 0.25 -0.63 15.55
C PHE A 47 1.19 0.44 16.08
N ALA A 48 1.46 1.50 15.31
CA ALA A 48 2.23 2.64 15.79
C ALA A 48 1.52 3.37 16.93
N ILE A 49 0.20 3.61 16.80
CA ILE A 49 -0.63 4.18 17.88
C ILE A 49 -0.55 3.30 19.13
N GLN A 50 -0.78 1.99 18.98
CA GLN A 50 -0.75 1.07 20.12
C GLN A 50 0.63 1.02 20.77
N TYR A 51 1.70 0.95 19.97
CA TYR A 51 3.07 0.89 20.49
C TYR A 51 3.46 2.18 21.20
N TRP A 52 3.32 3.35 20.58
CA TRP A 52 3.78 4.64 21.12
C TRP A 52 2.93 5.18 22.28
N LEU A 53 1.72 4.64 22.47
CA LEU A 53 0.87 4.96 23.62
C LEU A 53 0.76 3.82 24.65
N ALA A 54 1.44 2.69 24.45
CA ALA A 54 1.44 1.59 25.41
C ALA A 54 2.14 1.99 26.71
N ASP A 55 1.72 1.36 27.81
CA ASP A 55 2.35 1.56 29.11
C ASP A 55 3.77 1.00 29.11
N LYS A 56 4.73 1.82 29.55
CA LYS A 56 6.14 1.43 29.68
C LYS A 56 6.38 0.38 30.76
N HIS A 57 5.41 0.13 31.64
CA HIS A 57 5.51 -0.87 32.70
C HIS A 57 5.16 -2.30 32.26
N ASP A 58 4.78 -2.54 30.99
CA ASP A 58 4.57 -3.87 30.43
C ASP A 58 5.55 -4.17 29.26
N PRO A 59 6.78 -4.64 29.57
CA PRO A 59 7.79 -4.94 28.55
C PRO A 59 7.35 -6.01 27.55
N GLN A 60 6.53 -6.98 28.00
CA GLN A 60 6.09 -8.08 27.15
C GLN A 60 5.11 -7.56 26.08
N LEU A 61 4.16 -6.71 26.47
CA LEU A 61 3.25 -6.05 25.53
C LEU A 61 4.03 -5.16 24.54
N ASN A 62 5.00 -4.37 25.04
CA ASN A 62 5.80 -3.50 24.19
C ASN A 62 6.59 -4.28 23.14
N LYS A 63 7.19 -5.41 23.52
CA LYS A 63 7.90 -6.30 22.59
C LYS A 63 6.97 -6.93 21.55
N GLU A 64 5.78 -7.35 21.96
CA GLU A 64 4.77 -7.87 21.03
C GLU A 64 4.34 -6.81 20.01
N LEU A 65 4.05 -5.60 20.47
CA LEU A 65 3.63 -4.49 19.62
C LEU A 65 4.75 -4.03 18.66
N ALA A 66 6.00 -3.96 19.13
CA ALA A 66 7.15 -3.67 18.27
C ALA A 66 7.30 -4.72 17.16
N THR A 67 7.16 -6.01 17.52
CA THR A 67 7.23 -7.12 16.56
C THR A 67 6.10 -7.02 15.52
N LYS A 68 4.87 -6.72 15.95
CA LYS A 68 3.72 -6.52 15.05
C LYS A 68 3.92 -5.34 14.12
N LEU A 69 4.45 -4.23 14.63
CA LEU A 69 4.73 -3.02 13.85
C LEU A 69 5.80 -3.30 12.79
N ARG A 70 6.92 -3.91 13.18
CA ARG A 70 7.99 -4.32 12.25
C ARG A 70 7.48 -5.31 11.21
N GLY A 71 6.70 -6.30 11.62
CA GLY A 71 6.08 -7.26 10.70
C GLY A 71 5.14 -6.59 9.69
N ALA A 72 4.37 -5.57 10.11
CA ALA A 72 3.50 -4.82 9.21
C ALA A 72 4.29 -3.97 8.20
N ILE A 73 5.39 -3.34 8.63
CA ILE A 73 6.29 -2.59 7.73
C ILE A 73 6.90 -3.52 6.69
N MET A 74 7.43 -4.68 7.11
CA MET A 74 7.99 -5.68 6.20
C MET A 74 6.94 -6.26 5.24
N ALA A 75 5.70 -6.45 5.68
CA ALA A 75 4.63 -6.87 4.78
C ALA A 75 4.35 -5.82 3.69
N SER A 76 4.37 -4.55 4.07
CA SER A 76 4.11 -3.43 3.15
C SER A 76 5.22 -3.20 2.12
N SER A 77 6.45 -3.65 2.37
CA SER A 77 7.57 -3.50 1.41
C SER A 77 7.38 -4.35 0.15
N SER A 78 6.51 -5.37 0.18
CA SER A 78 6.15 -6.14 -1.02
C SER A 78 5.56 -5.27 -2.14
N PHE A 79 4.91 -4.15 -1.79
CA PHE A 79 4.40 -3.21 -2.77
C PHE A 79 5.51 -2.44 -3.50
N GLU A 80 6.73 -2.37 -2.97
CA GLU A 80 7.85 -1.70 -3.66
C GLU A 80 8.25 -2.41 -4.97
N GLU A 81 8.03 -3.72 -5.07
CA GLU A 81 8.35 -4.50 -6.28
C GLU A 81 7.42 -4.14 -7.44
N ILE A 82 6.13 -3.95 -7.15
CA ILE A 82 5.08 -3.67 -8.13
C ILE A 82 4.74 -2.18 -8.24
N GLY A 83 5.07 -1.40 -7.22
CA GLY A 83 4.73 0.02 -7.07
C GLY A 83 5.21 0.90 -8.22
N PRO A 84 6.44 0.76 -8.75
CA PRO A 84 6.89 1.52 -9.91
C PRO A 84 6.00 1.28 -11.14
N GLN A 85 5.56 0.03 -11.33
CA GLN A 85 4.65 -0.33 -12.41
C GLN A 85 3.26 0.22 -12.15
N VAL A 86 2.73 0.14 -10.94
CA VAL A 86 1.35 0.56 -10.62
C VAL A 86 1.21 2.09 -10.56
N LEU A 87 2.17 2.78 -9.94
CA LEU A 87 2.12 4.23 -9.69
C LEU A 87 2.84 5.07 -10.76
N GLY A 88 3.75 4.48 -11.54
CA GLY A 88 4.51 5.19 -12.57
C GLY A 88 5.32 6.36 -12.01
N CYS A 89 5.20 7.55 -12.61
CA CYS A 89 5.91 8.75 -12.18
C CYS A 89 5.56 9.22 -10.75
N ARG A 90 4.45 8.72 -10.17
CA ARG A 90 4.03 9.04 -8.81
C ARG A 90 4.70 8.15 -7.75
N PHE A 91 5.49 7.17 -8.17
CA PHE A 91 6.16 6.23 -7.26
C PHE A 91 7.22 6.93 -6.40
N SER A 92 8.01 7.87 -6.94
CA SER A 92 9.04 8.58 -6.16
C SER A 92 8.48 9.22 -4.90
N LYS A 93 7.39 10.00 -5.03
CA LYS A 93 6.72 10.62 -3.88
C LYS A 93 6.18 9.59 -2.88
N TYR A 94 5.70 8.45 -3.36
CA TYR A 94 5.25 7.37 -2.48
C TYR A 94 6.42 6.79 -1.69
N SER A 95 7.55 6.51 -2.36
CA SER A 95 8.76 5.98 -1.73
C SER A 95 9.31 6.94 -0.67
N ASP A 96 9.38 8.24 -0.97
CA ASP A 96 9.82 9.26 0.00
C ASP A 96 8.95 9.26 1.26
N LEU A 97 7.62 9.18 1.09
CA LEU A 97 6.68 9.14 2.22
C LEU A 97 6.72 7.83 3.00
N VAL A 98 7.03 6.70 2.36
CA VAL A 98 7.22 5.41 3.05
C VAL A 98 8.48 5.44 3.90
N LEU A 99 9.58 5.99 3.39
CA LEU A 99 10.82 6.18 4.17
C LEU A 99 10.58 7.12 5.35
N GLU A 100 9.87 8.24 5.15
CA GLU A 100 9.49 9.15 6.24
C GLU A 100 8.64 8.44 7.31
N LEU A 101 7.69 7.59 6.88
CA LEU A 101 6.86 6.81 7.81
C LEU A 101 7.72 5.83 8.60
N ASP A 102 8.61 5.08 7.94
CA ASP A 102 9.49 4.09 8.57
C ASP A 102 10.38 4.75 9.64
N ASP A 103 11.00 5.89 9.31
CA ASP A 103 11.82 6.66 10.24
C ASP A 103 11.03 7.14 11.48
N ILE A 104 9.78 7.60 11.28
CA ILE A 104 8.93 8.06 12.39
C ILE A 104 8.57 6.90 13.33
N VAL A 105 8.19 5.75 12.75
CA VAL A 105 7.65 4.64 13.53
C VAL A 105 8.72 3.74 14.13
N THR A 106 9.90 3.64 13.51
CA THR A 106 11.03 2.79 13.97
C THR A 106 12.28 3.55 14.44
N GLY A 107 12.34 4.87 14.31
CA GLY A 107 13.49 5.65 14.76
C GLY A 107 13.53 5.91 16.27
N GLY A 108 14.65 6.43 16.78
CA GLY A 108 14.85 6.79 18.18
C GLY A 108 14.88 5.58 19.11
N ASP A 109 14.11 5.61 20.21
CA ASP A 109 14.09 4.57 21.25
C ASP A 109 13.16 3.38 20.89
N PHE A 110 13.02 3.09 19.61
CA PHE A 110 12.26 1.93 19.14
C PHE A 110 12.94 0.63 19.61
N GLU A 111 12.15 -0.29 20.16
CA GLU A 111 12.62 -1.51 20.84
C GLU A 111 13.39 -1.27 22.15
N ASP A 112 13.44 -0.04 22.68
CA ASP A 112 13.92 0.19 24.04
C ASP A 112 12.86 -0.24 25.07
N ASP A 113 13.28 -1.02 26.07
CA ASP A 113 12.44 -1.49 27.17
C ASP A 113 11.94 -0.33 28.06
N LEU A 114 12.61 0.83 28.02
CA LEU A 114 12.29 2.02 28.83
C LEU A 114 11.77 3.21 28.02
N LYS A 115 11.29 2.99 26.79
CA LYS A 115 10.80 4.09 25.97
C LYS A 115 9.70 4.88 26.70
N ASP A 116 9.71 6.19 26.50
CA ASP A 116 8.62 7.04 26.96
C ASP A 116 7.46 7.06 25.96
N VAL A 117 6.27 7.33 26.48
CA VAL A 117 5.07 7.57 25.67
C VAL A 117 5.30 8.81 24.81
N ASP A 118 5.13 8.67 23.49
CA ASP A 118 5.38 9.75 22.53
C ASP A 118 4.15 9.99 21.63
N PRO A 119 3.19 10.82 22.07
CA PRO A 119 2.02 11.15 21.27
C PRO A 119 2.36 11.98 20.03
N ALA A 120 3.49 12.70 20.02
CA ALA A 120 3.89 13.52 18.87
C ALA A 120 4.27 12.65 17.69
N ARG A 121 4.99 11.54 17.93
CA ARG A 121 5.25 10.50 16.92
C ARG A 121 3.99 9.91 16.35
N VAL A 122 3.00 9.62 17.20
CA VAL A 122 1.71 9.09 16.75
C VAL A 122 1.03 10.06 15.79
N VAL A 123 0.96 11.35 16.13
CA VAL A 123 0.37 12.37 15.27
C VAL A 123 1.14 12.48 13.95
N ALA A 124 2.47 12.41 13.98
CA ALA A 124 3.30 12.42 12.78
C ALA A 124 3.04 11.20 11.88
N ALA A 125 2.98 9.99 12.47
CA ALA A 125 2.69 8.75 11.74
C ALA A 125 1.29 8.79 11.11
N MET A 126 0.27 9.27 11.84
CA MET A 126 -1.09 9.44 11.32
C MET A 126 -1.13 10.43 10.15
N ARG A 127 -0.39 11.56 10.25
CA ARG A 127 -0.30 12.53 9.15
C ARG A 127 0.30 11.91 7.90
N VAL A 128 1.49 11.30 8.00
CA VAL A 128 2.19 10.71 6.85
C VAL A 128 1.38 9.56 6.24
N THR A 129 0.75 8.72 7.08
CA THR A 129 -0.15 7.67 6.63
C THR A 129 -1.35 8.25 5.88
N GLY A 130 -1.95 9.33 6.40
CA GLY A 130 -3.04 10.04 5.74
C GLY A 130 -2.64 10.59 4.36
N GLU A 131 -1.43 11.13 4.24
CA GLU A 131 -0.87 11.62 2.98
C GLU A 131 -0.63 10.48 1.98
N LEU A 132 -0.03 9.37 2.43
CA LEU A 132 0.16 8.16 1.62
C LEU A 132 -1.16 7.61 1.10
N VAL A 133 -2.15 7.44 1.98
CA VAL A 133 -3.48 6.93 1.61
C VAL A 133 -4.18 7.88 0.64
N SER A 134 -4.06 9.19 0.84
CA SER A 134 -4.60 10.19 -0.09
C SER A 134 -3.94 10.07 -1.47
N HIS A 135 -2.61 9.99 -1.51
CA HIS A 135 -1.83 9.83 -2.75
C HIS A 135 -2.20 8.56 -3.51
N LEU A 136 -2.30 7.42 -2.81
CA LEU A 136 -2.71 6.14 -3.38
C LEU A 136 -4.15 6.17 -3.91
N ARG A 137 -5.09 6.82 -3.20
CA ARG A 137 -6.47 7.00 -3.68
C ARG A 137 -6.54 7.84 -4.95
N VAL A 138 -5.71 8.86 -5.07
CA VAL A 138 -5.59 9.65 -6.30
C VAL A 138 -5.08 8.76 -7.43
N CYS A 139 -4.01 8.00 -7.20
CA CYS A 139 -3.46 7.06 -8.19
C CYS A 139 -4.50 6.02 -8.65
N ARG A 140 -5.26 5.45 -7.71
CA ARG A 140 -6.34 4.49 -8.00
C ARG A 140 -7.40 5.06 -8.94
N LYS A 141 -7.75 6.35 -8.79
CA LYS A 141 -8.69 7.01 -9.72
C LYS A 141 -8.10 7.15 -11.12
N PHE A 142 -6.80 7.40 -11.23
CA PHE A 142 -6.12 7.49 -12.53
C PHE A 142 -6.05 6.15 -13.25
N VAL A 143 -5.92 5.02 -12.53
CA VAL A 143 -5.95 3.68 -13.12
C VAL A 143 -7.23 3.43 -13.94
N TYR A 144 -8.38 3.94 -13.48
CA TYR A 144 -9.65 3.83 -14.21
C TYR A 144 -9.78 4.82 -15.37
N LEU A 145 -9.13 5.97 -15.27
CA LEU A 145 -9.33 7.05 -16.22
C LEU A 145 -8.40 6.90 -17.44
N TRP A 146 -7.09 6.70 -17.25
CA TRP A 146 -6.13 6.73 -18.36
C TRP A 146 -4.80 6.05 -17.99
N ARG A 147 -4.37 5.11 -18.82
CA ARG A 147 -2.96 4.72 -19.04
C ARG A 147 -2.84 4.13 -20.43
#